data_AF-A0A2P2JZP5-F1
#
_entry.id   AF-A0A2P2JZP5-F1
#
_cell.length_a   1.000
_cell.length_b   1.000
_cell.length_c   1.000
_cell.angle_alpha   90.00
_cell.angle_beta   90.00
_cell.angle_gamma   90.00
#
_symmetry.space_group_name_H-M   'P 1'
#
loop_
_entity.id
_entity.type
_entity.pdbx_description
1 polymer ?
#
loop_
_entity_poly.entity_id
_entity_poly.type
_entity_poly.pdbx_seq_one_letter_code
_entity_poly.pdbx_strand_id
1 'polypeptide(L)' 'MYCNSHQHLLPCLRCHPHGYIRMVQYLIERCILLHMSRDQCIKALAERARILPLVTLTGRHMHRSPRLARRKPWK' A
#
# COMPACT_ATOMS: atom_id res chain seq x y z
N MET A 1 -13.52 19.80 13.35
CA MET A 1 -12.72 18.56 13.24
C MET A 1 -11.24 18.93 13.31
N TYR A 2 -10.70 19.08 14.51
CA TYR A 2 -9.26 19.33 14.69
C TYR A 2 -8.54 17.98 14.76
N CYS A 3 -7.66 17.71 13.78
CA CYS A 3 -6.72 16.61 13.89
C CYS A 3 -5.67 16.99 14.94
N ASN A 4 -5.79 16.46 16.15
CA ASN A 4 -4.82 16.70 17.21
C ASN A 4 -3.52 15.96 16.86
N SER A 5 -2.50 16.71 16.40
CA SER A 5 -1.21 16.18 15.96
C SER A 5 -0.35 15.57 17.07
N HIS A 6 -0.81 15.57 18.34
CA HIS A 6 0.01 15.23 19.50
C HIS A 6 -0.08 13.79 20.02
N GLN A 7 -0.86 12.88 19.41
CA GLN A 7 -1.00 11.51 19.95
C GLN A 7 -1.08 10.37 18.92
N HIS A 8 -0.76 10.59 17.65
CA HIS A 8 -0.86 9.52 16.65
C HIS A 8 0.51 8.91 16.32
N LEU A 9 0.66 7.61 16.63
CA LEU A 9 1.80 6.76 16.29
C LEU A 9 2.09 6.71 14.77
N LEU A 10 1.12 7.13 13.94
CA LEU A 10 1.20 7.13 12.48
C LEU A 10 0.63 8.45 11.91
N PRO A 11 1.23 9.02 10.85
CA PRO A 11 0.68 10.17 10.13
C PRO A 11 -0.75 9.88 9.66
N CYS A 12 -1.65 10.86 9.79
CA CYS A 12 -3.01 10.73 9.27
C CYS A 12 -3.06 11.07 7.79
N LEU A 13 -3.63 10.20 6.96
CA LEU A 13 -3.80 10.45 5.52
C LEU A 13 -4.61 11.74 5.23
N ARG A 14 -5.59 12.08 6.09
CA ARG A 14 -6.45 13.26 5.87
C ARG A 14 -5.78 14.57 6.26
N CYS A 15 -4.93 14.56 7.28
CA CYS A 15 -4.36 15.79 7.84
C CYS A 15 -2.91 16.02 7.38
N HIS A 16 -2.17 14.94 7.08
CA HIS A 16 -0.78 14.96 6.64
C HIS A 16 -0.57 13.94 5.49
N PRO A 17 -1.21 14.14 4.32
CA PRO A 17 -1.21 13.17 3.23
C PRO A 17 0.20 12.81 2.75
N HIS A 18 1.08 13.80 2.62
CA HIS A 18 2.46 13.58 2.20
C HIS A 18 3.27 12.75 3.22
N GLY A 19 3.06 12.96 4.52
CA GLY A 19 3.72 12.16 5.56
C GLY A 19 3.28 10.71 5.52
N TYR A 20 1.97 10.49 5.32
CA TYR A 20 1.41 9.16 5.17
C TYR A 20 1.94 8.43 3.94
N ILE A 21 1.97 9.10 2.77
CA ILE A 21 2.49 8.53 1.53
C ILE A 21 3.97 8.15 1.69
N ARG A 22 4.80 9.04 2.24
CA ARG A 22 6.23 8.76 2.49
C ARG A 22 6.43 7.56 3.43
N MET A 23 5.63 7.46 4.49
CA MET A 23 5.69 6.34 5.41
C MET A 23 5.35 5.02 4.72
N VAL A 24 4.27 4.98 3.93
CA VAL A 24 3.88 3.77 3.18
C VAL A 24 4.95 3.39 2.15
N GLN A 25 5.49 4.36 1.41
CA GLN A 25 6.55 4.14 0.44
C GLN A 25 7.81 3.53 1.10
N TYR A 26 8.24 4.10 2.22
CA TYR A 26 9.35 3.56 3.00
C TYR A 26 9.11 2.10 3.45
N LEU A 27 7.89 1.76 3.86
CA LEU A 27 7.54 0.38 4.22
C LEU A 27 7.61 -0.56 3.02
N ILE A 28 7.17 -0.12 1.84
CA ILE A 28 7.27 -0.89 0.59
C ILE A 28 8.75 -1.11 0.22
N GLU A 29 9.56 -0.06 0.27
CA GLU A 29 11.00 -0.14 0.00
C GLU A 29 11.68 -1.14 0.94
N ARG A 30 11.35 -1.12 2.24
CA ARG A 30 11.84 -2.12 3.20
C ARG A 30 11.41 -3.54 2.89
N CYS A 31 10.18 -3.75 2.42
CA CYS A 31 9.73 -5.09 2.03
C CYS A 31 10.56 -5.63 0.86
N ILE A 32 10.90 -4.78 -0.10
CA ILE A 32 11.75 -5.13 -1.25
C ILE A 32 13.19 -5.42 -0.80
N LEU A 33 13.78 -4.53 0.00
CA LEU A 33 15.15 -4.68 0.51
C LEU A 33 15.34 -5.92 1.37
N LEU A 34 14.30 -6.32 2.11
CA LEU A 34 14.31 -7.52 2.94
C LEU A 34 13.88 -8.78 2.18
N HIS A 35 13.68 -8.70 0.86
CA HIS A 35 13.20 -9.80 0.02
C HIS A 35 11.93 -10.49 0.56
N MET A 36 11.03 -9.71 1.18
CA MET A 36 9.78 -10.24 1.71
C MET A 36 8.90 -10.78 0.58
N SER A 37 8.22 -11.90 0.86
CA SER A 37 7.18 -12.38 -0.03
C SER A 37 6.03 -11.37 -0.12
N ARG A 38 5.18 -11.51 -1.14
CA ARG A 38 4.00 -10.65 -1.32
C ARG A 38 3.11 -10.65 -0.07
N ASP A 39 2.85 -11.82 0.50
CA ASP A 39 1.96 -11.94 1.66
C ASP A 39 2.58 -11.34 2.93
N GLN A 40 3.89 -11.48 3.10
CA GLN A 40 4.63 -10.82 4.18
C GLN A 40 4.58 -9.30 4.04
N CYS A 41 4.75 -8.78 2.82
CA CYS A 41 4.63 -7.35 2.53
C CYS A 41 3.22 -6.82 2.85
N ILE A 42 2.16 -7.53 2.44
CA ILE A 42 0.77 -7.17 2.74
C ILE A 42 0.55 -7.12 4.26
N LYS A 43 0.99 -8.16 4.98
CA LYS A 43 0.86 -8.22 6.44
C LYS A 43 1.62 -7.09 7.13
N ALA A 44 2.84 -6.80 6.70
CA ALA A 44 3.66 -5.72 7.25
C ALA A 44 3.01 -4.34 7.04
N LEU A 45 2.42 -4.10 5.87
CA LEU A 45 1.68 -2.86 5.58
C LEU A 45 0.38 -2.75 6.38
N ALA A 46 -0.31 -3.86 6.62
CA ALA A 46 -1.48 -3.90 7.49
C ALA A 46 -1.14 -3.55 8.94
N GLU A 47 -0.07 -4.10 9.48
CA GLU A 47 0.36 -3.83 10.85
C GLU A 47 0.91 -2.42 11.02
N ARG A 48 1.74 -1.96 10.06
CA ARG A 48 2.54 -0.74 10.23
C ARG A 48 1.93 0.51 9.60
N ALA A 49 1.05 0.38 8.62
CA ALA A 49 0.35 1.51 7.98
C ALA A 49 -1.18 1.43 8.11
N ARG A 50 -1.70 0.39 8.78
CA ARG A 50 -3.14 0.14 8.97
C ARG A 50 -3.91 0.13 7.65
N ILE A 51 -3.32 -0.48 6.62
CA ILE A 51 -3.92 -0.66 5.29
C ILE A 51 -3.91 -2.12 4.86
N LEU A 52 -4.92 -2.52 4.10
CA LEU A 52 -4.96 -3.82 3.43
C LEU A 52 -4.71 -3.61 1.94
N PRO A 53 -3.43 -3.50 1.51
CA PRO A 53 -3.11 -3.24 0.11
C PRO A 53 -3.40 -4.48 -0.74
N LEU A 54 -4.01 -4.27 -1.89
CA LEU A 54 -4.04 -5.27 -2.96
C LEU A 54 -2.75 -5.12 -3.78
N VAL A 55 -1.77 -6.01 -3.56
CA VAL A 55 -0.49 -5.98 -4.28
C VAL A 55 -0.57 -6.88 -5.53
N THR A 56 -0.65 -6.26 -6.71
CA THR A 56 -0.59 -6.94 -8.00
C THR A 56 0.74 -6.67 -8.68
N LEU A 57 1.44 -7.71 -9.16
CA LEU A 57 2.67 -7.56 -9.92
C LEU A 57 2.33 -7.11 -11.35
N THR A 58 2.64 -5.85 -11.68
CA THR A 58 2.57 -5.33 -13.05
C THR A 58 3.97 -5.37 -13.67
N GLY A 59 4.42 -6.56 -14.03
CA GLY A 59 5.66 -6.78 -14.80
C GLY A 59 5.30 -7.36 -16.16
N ARG A 60 5.80 -6.78 -17.24
CA ARG A 60 5.64 -7.34 -18.59
C ARG A 60 6.37 -8.69 -18.69
N HIS A 61 5.71 -9.78 -18.31
CA HIS A 61 5.83 -10.99 -19.10
C HIS A 61 4.82 -10.88 -20.23
N MET A 62 5.34 -10.58 -21.42
CA MET A 62 4.63 -10.75 -22.68
C MET A 62 4.38 -12.24 -22.89
N HIS A 63 3.36 -12.80 -22.24
CA HIS A 63 2.58 -13.84 -22.88
C HIS A 63 1.20 -13.27 -23.16
N ARG A 64 0.97 -13.02 -24.44
CA ARG A 64 -0.26 -12.44 -24.99
C ARG A 64 -1.43 -13.37 -24.65
N SER A 65 -2.14 -13.12 -23.56
CA SER A 65 -3.46 -13.69 -23.29
C SER A 65 -4.49 -12.56 -23.33
N PRO A 66 -5.38 -12.51 -24.33
CA PRO A 66 -6.42 -11.51 -24.37
C PRO A 66 -7.57 -11.92 -23.44
N ARG A 67 -8.05 -10.93 -22.67
CA ARG A 67 -9.33 -10.88 -21.95
C ARG A 67 -9.34 -11.47 -20.53
N LEU A 68 -9.07 -10.60 -19.56
CA LEU A 68 -10.00 -10.45 -18.44
C LEU A 68 -10.62 -9.05 -18.52
N ALA A 69 -11.71 -9.00 -19.28
CA ALA A 69 -12.55 -7.83 -19.39
C ALA A 69 -13.13 -7.48 -18.01
N ARG A 70 -13.07 -6.18 -17.69
CA ARG A 70 -14.12 -5.45 -16.96
C ARG A 70 -14.41 -5.93 -15.52
N ARG A 71 -13.63 -5.48 -14.53
CA ARG A 71 -14.17 -5.35 -13.16
C ARG A 71 -14.86 -4.00 -13.02
N LYS A 72 -16.11 -4.07 -12.55
CA LYS A 72 -17.13 -3.01 -12.44
C LYS A 72 -16.63 -1.83 -11.58
N PRO A 73 -17.24 -0.63 -11.71
CA PRO A 73 -16.94 0.47 -10.80
C PRO A 73 -17.39 0.10 -9.39
N TRP A 74 -16.50 0.32 -8.43
CA TRP A 74 -16.81 0.25 -7.00
C TRP A 74 -17.96 1.22 -6.74
N LYS A 75 -19.09 0.69 -6.24
CA LYS A 75 -20.18 1.48 -5.66
C LYS A 75 -19.95 1.63 -4.17
#